data_AF-I1PJS8-F1
#
_entry.id   AF-I1PJS8-F1
#
_cell.length_a   1.000
_cell.length_b   1.000
_cell.length_c   1.000
_cell.angle_alpha   90.00
_cell.angle_beta   90.00
_cell.angle_gamma   90.00
#
_symmetry.space_group_name_H-M   'P 1'
#
loop_
_entity.id
_entity.type
_entity.pdbx_description
1 polymer ?
#
loop_
_entity_poly.entity_id
_entity_poly.type
_entity_poly.pdbx_seq_one_letter_code
_entity_poly.pdbx_strand_id
1 'polypeptide(L)'
;LTDAVVASSQGTFRPDRERDELPLALQTPEHPGRTRGKGVIPLKIGFKEDIHTYRSRMRSKRDTEAKIADLEYRVLSYELSMQEEVARKVDERMAAHRS
;
A
#
# COMPACT_ATOMS: atom_id res chain seq x y z
N LEU A 1 -9.22 6.44 -10.59
CA LEU A 1 -9.66 5.65 -11.77
C LEU A 1 -8.52 5.44 -12.77
N THR A 2 -7.51 6.31 -12.81
CA THR A 2 -6.42 6.30 -13.80
C THR A 2 -5.36 5.23 -13.55
N ASP A 3 -4.90 5.00 -12.32
CA ASP A 3 -3.66 4.27 -12.11
C ASP A 3 -3.74 2.79 -12.52
N ALA A 4 -4.91 2.19 -12.35
CA ALA A 4 -5.22 0.81 -12.76
C ALA A 4 -5.25 0.62 -14.26
N VAL A 5 -6.03 1.47 -14.94
CA VAL A 5 -6.21 1.45 -16.39
C VAL A 5 -4.92 1.84 -17.09
N VAL A 6 -4.19 2.81 -16.53
CA VAL A 6 -2.86 3.21 -16.99
C VAL A 6 -1.87 2.06 -16.80
N ALA A 7 -1.79 1.44 -15.61
CA ALA A 7 -0.89 0.30 -15.37
C ALA A 7 -1.24 -0.91 -16.25
N SER A 8 -2.52 -1.18 -16.48
CA SER A 8 -2.99 -2.25 -17.37
C SER A 8 -2.60 -1.95 -18.82
N SER A 9 -2.85 -0.73 -19.29
CA SER A 9 -2.43 -0.28 -20.63
C SER A 9 -0.91 -0.30 -20.85
N GLN A 10 -0.13 -0.12 -19.77
CA GLN A 10 1.33 -0.20 -19.77
C GLN A 10 1.86 -1.63 -19.57
N GLY A 11 0.99 -2.62 -19.35
CA GLY A 11 1.36 -4.01 -19.06
C GLY A 11 2.09 -4.21 -17.73
N THR A 12 2.12 -3.20 -16.87
CA THR A 12 2.74 -3.24 -15.53
C THR A 12 1.76 -3.73 -14.46
N PHE A 13 0.46 -3.74 -14.78
CA PHE A 13 -0.55 -4.30 -13.90
C PHE A 13 -0.41 -5.82 -13.81
N ARG A 14 -0.09 -6.32 -12.62
CA ARG A 14 -0.16 -7.74 -12.30
C ARG A 14 -1.47 -7.99 -11.56
N PRO A 15 -2.50 -8.52 -12.25
CA PRO A 15 -3.77 -8.85 -11.61
C PRO A 15 -3.51 -9.90 -10.54
N ASP A 16 -4.14 -9.67 -9.40
CA ASP A 16 -4.07 -10.50 -8.22
C ASP A 16 -5.51 -10.81 -7.80
N ARG A 17 -5.80 -12.01 -7.30
CA ARG A 17 -7.17 -12.41 -6.86
C ARG A 17 -7.93 -11.38 -6.00
N GLU A 18 -7.24 -10.51 -5.27
CA GLU A 18 -7.83 -9.44 -4.44
C GLU A 18 -7.73 -8.04 -5.07
N ARG A 19 -6.85 -7.88 -6.07
CA ARG A 19 -6.59 -6.64 -6.81
C ARG A 19 -6.48 -6.95 -8.30
N ASP A 20 -7.60 -7.33 -8.89
CA ASP A 20 -7.75 -7.50 -10.34
C ASP A 20 -8.26 -6.17 -10.98
N GLU A 21 -8.23 -6.06 -12.31
CA GLU A 21 -8.58 -4.85 -13.06
C GLU A 21 -10.03 -4.42 -12.80
N LEU A 22 -10.93 -5.41 -12.69
CA LEU A 22 -12.36 -5.17 -12.50
C LEU A 22 -12.72 -4.64 -11.10
N PRO A 23 -12.29 -5.26 -9.97
CA PRO A 23 -12.46 -4.68 -8.63
C PRO A 23 -11.88 -3.27 -8.51
N LEU A 24 -10.75 -3.03 -9.16
CA LEU A 24 -10.07 -1.75 -9.09
C LEU A 24 -10.78 -0.65 -9.89
N ALA A 25 -11.33 -0.99 -11.06
CA ALA A 25 -12.16 -0.09 -11.86
C ALA A 25 -13.51 0.22 -11.18
N LEU A 26 -14.11 -0.78 -10.52
CA LEU A 26 -15.41 -0.65 -9.86
C LEU A 26 -15.33 -0.13 -8.41
N GLN A 27 -14.12 -0.03 -7.84
CA GLN A 27 -13.86 0.35 -6.44
C GLN A 27 -14.57 -0.52 -5.39
N THR A 28 -15.05 -1.69 -5.77
CA THR A 28 -15.69 -2.66 -4.87
C THR A 28 -14.83 -3.91 -4.77
N PRO A 29 -14.59 -4.45 -3.57
CA PRO A 29 -13.86 -5.70 -3.43
C PRO A 29 -14.62 -6.86 -4.08
N GLU A 30 -13.88 -7.86 -4.55
CA GLU A 30 -14.47 -9.06 -5.12
C GLU A 30 -15.13 -9.93 -4.03
N HIS A 31 -16.27 -10.54 -4.35
CA HIS A 31 -16.96 -11.39 -3.39
C HIS A 31 -16.22 -12.73 -3.22
N PRO A 32 -15.88 -13.13 -1.98
CA PRO A 32 -15.24 -14.42 -1.74
C PRO A 32 -16.21 -15.55 -2.13
N GLY A 33 -15.82 -16.36 -3.11
CA GLY A 33 -16.59 -17.51 -3.60
C GLY A 33 -17.11 -17.39 -5.04
N ARG A 34 -17.04 -16.20 -5.65
CA ARG A 34 -17.39 -16.01 -7.07
C ARG A 34 -16.34 -15.16 -7.76
N THR A 35 -15.72 -15.74 -8.78
CA THR A 35 -14.81 -15.03 -9.68
C THR A 35 -15.66 -14.19 -10.63
N ARG A 36 -15.53 -12.87 -10.53
CA ARG A 36 -16.25 -11.89 -11.34
C ARG A 36 -15.91 -12.10 -12.81
N GLY A 37 -16.92 -12.02 -13.69
CA GLY A 37 -16.75 -12.27 -15.13
C GLY A 37 -16.58 -13.74 -15.53
N LYS A 38 -16.52 -14.68 -14.58
CA LYS A 38 -16.36 -16.13 -14.83
C LYS A 38 -17.52 -17.00 -14.33
N GLY A 39 -18.53 -16.42 -13.67
CA GLY A 39 -19.72 -17.14 -13.17
C GLY A 39 -19.60 -17.58 -11.71
N VAL A 40 -20.20 -18.72 -11.34
CA VAL A 40 -20.09 -19.31 -9.99
C VAL A 40 -18.83 -20.17 -9.90
N ILE A 41 -17.68 -19.53 -10.13
CA ILE A 41 -16.37 -20.17 -10.07
C ILE A 41 -15.62 -19.65 -8.84
N PRO A 42 -15.22 -20.51 -7.88
CA PRO A 42 -14.41 -20.07 -6.74
C PRO A 42 -13.09 -19.41 -7.17
N LEU A 43 -12.65 -18.39 -6.44
CA LEU A 43 -11.40 -17.64 -6.71
C LEU A 43 -10.17 -18.53 -6.90
N LYS A 44 -10.07 -19.65 -6.16
CA LYS A 44 -8.99 -20.64 -6.30
C LYS A 44 -8.89 -21.22 -7.72
N ILE A 45 -10.02 -21.34 -8.41
CA ILE A 45 -10.11 -21.88 -9.78
C ILE A 45 -10.01 -20.75 -10.80
N GLY A 46 -10.55 -19.56 -10.48
CA GLY A 46 -10.51 -18.37 -11.33
C GLY A 46 -9.11 -17.78 -11.51
N PHE A 47 -8.25 -17.90 -10.49
CA PHE A 47 -6.87 -17.41 -10.48
C PHE A 47 -5.90 -18.59 -10.29
N LYS A 48 -5.64 -19.35 -11.36
CA LYS A 48 -4.84 -20.59 -11.27
C LYS A 48 -3.36 -20.33 -11.02
N GLU A 49 -2.86 -19.22 -11.55
CA GLU A 49 -1.50 -18.72 -11.41
C GLU A 49 -1.17 -18.42 -9.93
N ASP A 50 -2.21 -18.10 -9.14
CA ASP A 50 -2.12 -17.75 -7.73
C ASP A 50 -2.30 -18.94 -6.77
N ILE A 51 -2.57 -20.16 -7.28
CA ILE A 51 -2.91 -21.33 -6.45
C ILE A 51 -1.86 -21.60 -5.37
N HIS A 52 -0.57 -21.44 -5.70
CA HIS A 52 0.55 -21.67 -4.77
C HIS A 52 0.52 -20.73 -3.56
N THR A 53 -0.15 -19.58 -3.67
CA THR A 53 -0.25 -18.59 -2.59
C THR A 53 -1.65 -18.50 -1.98
N TYR A 54 -2.63 -19.27 -2.47
CA TYR A 54 -4.03 -19.20 -2.04
C TYR A 54 -4.24 -19.31 -0.53
N ARG A 55 -3.47 -20.17 0.16
CA ARG A 55 -3.56 -20.35 1.63
C ARG A 55 -2.56 -19.49 2.40
N SER A 56 -1.67 -18.81 1.70
CA SER A 56 -0.64 -17.97 2.29
C SER A 56 -1.21 -16.63 2.72
N ARG A 57 -0.72 -16.10 3.84
CA ARG A 57 -0.98 -14.71 4.26
C ARG A 57 0.03 -13.71 3.70
N MET A 58 0.97 -14.14 2.85
CA MET A 58 2.06 -13.30 2.31
C MET A 58 1.56 -12.00 1.68
N ARG A 59 0.40 -12.05 1.02
CA ARG A 59 -0.18 -10.92 0.30
C ARG A 59 -0.66 -9.82 1.25
N SER A 60 -1.45 -10.21 2.26
CA SER A 60 -1.86 -9.31 3.34
C SER A 60 -0.66 -8.79 4.14
N LYS A 61 0.36 -9.63 4.38
CA LYS A 61 1.61 -9.20 5.04
C LYS A 61 2.34 -8.12 4.25
N ARG A 62 2.50 -8.27 2.94
CA ARG A 62 3.14 -7.26 2.08
C ARG A 62 2.41 -5.92 2.13
N ASP A 63 1.08 -5.95 2.06
CA ASP A 63 0.27 -4.73 2.17
C ASP A 63 0.41 -4.06 3.54
N THR A 64 0.53 -4.84 4.63
CA THR A 64 0.80 -4.26 5.96
C THR A 64 2.22 -3.74 6.10
N GLU A 65 3.22 -4.44 5.55
CA GLU A 65 4.63 -4.02 5.58
C GLU A 65 4.82 -2.69 4.82
N ALA A 66 4.19 -2.54 3.65
CA ALA A 66 4.23 -1.28 2.91
C ALA A 66 3.61 -0.10 3.69
N LYS A 67 2.49 -0.35 4.38
CA LYS A 67 1.86 0.67 5.24
C LYS A 67 2.73 1.01 6.46
N ILE A 68 3.39 0.01 7.06
CA ILE A 68 4.31 0.22 8.17
C ILE A 68 5.48 1.09 7.71
N ALA A 69 6.10 0.77 6.57
CA ALA A 69 7.21 1.56 6.03
C ALA A 69 6.84 3.02 5.74
N ASP A 70 5.64 3.28 5.19
CA ASP A 70 5.12 4.65 5.00
C ASP A 70 4.95 5.39 6.32
N LEU A 71 4.40 4.71 7.33
CA LEU A 71 4.23 5.28 8.67
C LEU A 71 5.56 5.56 9.34
N GLU A 72 6.52 4.62 9.26
CA GLU A 72 7.88 4.80 9.79
C GLU A 72 8.55 6.01 9.14
N TYR A 73 8.46 6.16 7.82
CA TYR A 73 8.99 7.33 7.12
C TYR A 73 8.38 8.64 7.61
N ARG A 74 7.05 8.69 7.75
CA ARG A 74 6.35 9.89 8.25
C ARG A 74 6.74 10.23 9.68
N VAL A 75 6.85 9.22 10.55
CA VAL A 75 7.28 9.40 11.95
C VAL A 75 8.70 9.95 11.99
N LEU A 76 9.64 9.36 11.26
CA LEU A 76 11.02 9.84 11.19
C LEU A 76 11.12 11.28 10.67
N SER A 77 10.33 11.63 9.66
CA SER A 77 10.27 12.99 9.14
C SER A 77 9.78 13.98 10.21
N TYR A 78 8.77 13.62 10.98
CA TYR A 78 8.28 14.47 12.07
C TYR A 78 9.30 14.58 13.20
N GLU A 79 9.91 13.48 13.62
CA GLU A 79 10.96 13.47 14.64
C GLU A 79 12.13 14.37 14.26
N LEU A 80 12.59 14.29 13.01
CA LEU A 80 13.66 15.15 12.50
C LEU A 80 13.25 16.63 12.56
N SER A 81 12.07 16.97 12.05
CA SER A 81 11.57 18.36 12.08
C SER A 81 11.50 18.91 13.50
N MET A 82 11.05 18.10 14.46
CA MET A 82 10.99 18.47 15.87
C MET A 82 12.38 18.70 16.45
N GLN A 83 13.34 17.84 16.11
CA GLN A 83 14.74 18.00 16.56
C GLN A 83 15.36 19.29 16.01
N GLU A 84 15.12 19.62 14.75
CA GLU A 84 15.58 20.87 14.13
C GLU A 84 14.97 22.10 14.82
N GLU A 85 13.68 22.07 15.15
CA GLU A 85 13.05 23.16 15.90
C GLU A 85 13.61 23.32 17.31
N VAL A 86 13.86 22.20 18.00
CA VAL A 86 14.46 22.21 19.34
C VAL A 86 15.87 22.77 19.27
N ALA A 87 16.69 22.33 18.32
CA ALA A 87 18.05 22.82 18.12
C ALA A 87 18.07 24.33 17.89
N ARG A 88 17.21 24.84 16.99
CA ARG A 88 17.07 26.28 16.72
C ARG A 88 16.73 27.08 17.97
N LYS A 89 15.76 26.62 18.78
CA LYS A 89 15.38 27.31 20.03
C LYS A 89 16.51 27.30 21.07
N VAL A 90 17.28 26.22 21.13
CA VAL A 90 18.45 26.13 22.01
C VAL A 90 19.51 27.13 21.56
N ASP A 91 19.81 27.19 20.26
CA ASP A 91 20.80 28.12 19.71
C ASP A 91 20.41 29.59 19.93
N GLU A 92 19.14 29.94 19.70
CA GLU A 92 18.59 31.27 20.00
C GLU A 92 18.82 31.65 21.48
N ARG A 93 18.52 30.73 22.41
CA ARG A 93 18.70 30.97 23.85
C ARG A 93 20.18 31.07 24.24
N MET A 94 21.05 30.26 23.62
CA MET A 94 22.49 30.28 23.86
C MET A 94 23.14 31.56 23.33
N ALA A 95 22.64 32.10 22.20
CA ALA A 95 23.09 33.37 21.65
C ALA A 95 22.65 34.55 22.53
N ALA A 96 21.41 34.55 23.02
CA ALA A 96 20.89 35.58 23.91
C ALA A 96 21.67 35.70 25.24
N HIS A 97 22.23 34.59 25.75
CA HIS A 97 22.97 34.59 27.00
C HIS A 97 24.46 34.99 26.88
N ARG A 98 24.98 35.04 25.64
CA ARG A 98 26.37 35.43 25.33
C ARG A 98 26.54 36.92 25.00
N SER A 99 25.45 37.68 24.88
CA SER A 99 25.44 39.15 24.77
C SER A 99 25.37 39.79 26.15
#